data_AF-A0A9Q0K7Z5-F1
#
_entry.id   AF-A0A9Q0K7Z5-F1
#
_cell.length_a   1.000
_cell.length_b   1.000
_cell.length_c   1.000
_cell.angle_alpha   90.00
_cell.angle_beta   90.00
_cell.angle_gamma   90.00
#
_symmetry.space_group_name_H-M   'P 1'
#
loop_
_entity.id
_entity.type
_entity.pdbx_description
1 polymer ?
#
loop_
_entity_poly.entity_id
_entity_poly.type
_entity_poly.pdbx_seq_one_letter_code
_entity_poly.pdbx_strand_id
1 'polypeptide(L)'
;MVHFVLVHGVCHGGWCWYKVKPLLESAGHRVTAIDLLASGINMAKIDEVHTMADYTEPLIELMDSVRPGEKVILVGHSLGGFNLAIAMDRFPHKISVAVFLTAQMPDCTHRPSYVLDQFMERIPAGFWLDTQLSSDMDPVKPKNTLRFGINCLASNLYQLSSPQDLALGEMLVRPGSLFQDDLSMMKVFSEVGYGSVNRVYIVCNKDLIMREDFQRWMIKNNPVKEVMEIEDADHMPMMSKPNEVKPVLESAGHQVTAVDLAASGINMAKIDEVHTIADHTQPLIELMDSLPPGEKVTLVGHSFGGFNVALAMDMFPHKISTAVFLTACMPDSTHSPSYVLDQVTMQR
;
A
#
# COMPACT_ATOMS: atom_id res chain seq x y z
N MET A 1 -3.30 -9.75 11.75
CA MET A 1 -3.37 -10.47 10.47
C MET A 1 -4.08 -9.59 9.46
N VAL A 2 -3.43 -9.26 8.35
CA VAL A 2 -4.01 -8.46 7.25
C VAL A 2 -3.86 -9.23 5.95
N HIS A 3 -4.71 -8.97 4.94
CA HIS A 3 -4.60 -9.57 3.62
C HIS A 3 -3.96 -8.58 2.63
N PHE A 4 -2.73 -8.89 2.21
CA PHE A 4 -2.03 -8.18 1.13
C PHE A 4 -2.36 -8.79 -0.22
N VAL A 5 -2.74 -7.94 -1.18
CA VAL A 5 -2.88 -8.29 -2.59
C VAL A 5 -1.79 -7.56 -3.37
N LEU A 6 -0.85 -8.32 -3.90
CA LEU A 6 0.35 -7.80 -4.57
C LEU A 6 0.15 -7.88 -6.09
N VAL A 7 0.24 -6.73 -6.75
CA VAL A 7 -0.06 -6.52 -8.17
C VAL A 7 1.22 -6.08 -8.88
N HIS A 8 1.65 -6.88 -9.85
CA HIS A 8 2.91 -6.67 -10.57
C HIS A 8 2.82 -5.59 -11.65
N GLY A 9 4.00 -5.11 -12.10
CA GLY A 9 4.13 -4.20 -13.24
C GLY A 9 4.07 -4.89 -14.60
N VAL A 10 4.24 -4.09 -15.66
CA VAL A 10 4.23 -4.58 -17.05
C VAL A 10 5.30 -5.65 -17.29
N CYS A 11 5.00 -6.60 -18.17
CA CYS A 11 5.84 -7.78 -18.51
C CYS A 11 6.09 -8.80 -17.40
N HIS A 12 5.75 -8.48 -16.14
CA HIS A 12 5.99 -9.35 -14.99
C HIS A 12 4.75 -10.20 -14.67
N GLY A 13 4.80 -10.94 -13.57
CA GLY A 13 3.70 -11.72 -13.01
C GLY A 13 3.80 -11.73 -11.48
N GLY A 14 2.88 -12.40 -10.80
CA GLY A 14 2.88 -12.60 -9.35
C GLY A 14 4.18 -13.21 -8.82
N TRP A 15 4.91 -13.94 -9.68
CA TRP A 15 6.24 -14.47 -9.39
C TRP A 15 7.25 -13.41 -8.96
N CYS A 16 7.09 -12.14 -9.35
CA CYS A 16 8.05 -11.09 -8.95
C CYS A 16 8.04 -10.84 -7.43
N TRP A 17 6.97 -11.25 -6.74
CA TRP A 17 6.84 -11.08 -5.29
C TRP A 17 7.40 -12.26 -4.47
N TYR A 18 8.12 -13.20 -5.09
CA TYR A 18 8.52 -14.45 -4.44
C TYR A 18 9.39 -14.27 -3.19
N LYS A 19 10.14 -13.16 -3.06
CA LYS A 19 10.92 -12.85 -1.85
C LYS A 19 10.09 -12.17 -0.76
N VAL A 20 9.16 -11.29 -1.14
CA VAL A 20 8.36 -10.50 -0.18
C VAL A 20 7.18 -11.30 0.37
N LYS A 21 6.54 -12.14 -0.46
CA LYS A 21 5.42 -13.00 -0.05
C LYS A 21 5.74 -13.85 1.20
N PRO A 22 6.84 -14.65 1.25
CA PRO A 22 7.15 -15.44 2.44
C PRO A 22 7.49 -14.58 3.66
N LEU A 23 8.08 -13.39 3.47
CA LEU A 23 8.36 -12.47 4.58
C LEU A 23 7.08 -11.98 5.26
N LEU A 24 6.09 -11.55 4.47
CA LEU A 24 4.78 -11.13 4.96
C LEU A 24 3.98 -12.30 5.56
N GLU A 25 4.02 -13.48 4.94
CA GLU A 25 3.37 -14.69 5.47
C GLU A 25 3.98 -15.13 6.81
N SER A 26 5.32 -15.05 6.94
CA SER A 26 6.02 -15.36 8.20
C SER A 26 5.66 -14.41 9.34
N ALA A 27 5.25 -13.18 9.03
CA ALA A 27 4.72 -12.20 9.98
C ALA A 27 3.22 -12.42 10.31
N GLY A 28 2.60 -13.47 9.79
CA GLY A 28 1.22 -13.84 10.08
C GLY A 28 0.18 -13.09 9.24
N HIS A 29 0.57 -12.55 8.09
CA HIS A 29 -0.35 -11.96 7.11
C HIS A 29 -0.78 -12.98 6.07
N ARG A 30 -1.95 -12.75 5.46
CA ARG A 30 -2.39 -13.46 4.26
C ARG A 30 -1.86 -12.71 3.04
N VAL A 31 -1.31 -13.40 2.05
CA VAL A 31 -0.74 -12.75 0.87
C VAL A 31 -1.22 -13.43 -0.41
N THR A 32 -1.81 -12.65 -1.31
CA THR A 32 -2.08 -13.09 -2.69
C THR A 32 -1.22 -12.27 -3.64
N ALA A 33 -0.25 -12.91 -4.30
CA ALA A 33 0.43 -12.33 -5.45
C ALA A 33 -0.29 -12.82 -6.71
N ILE A 34 -0.94 -11.91 -7.43
CA ILE A 34 -1.80 -12.26 -8.55
C ILE A 34 -1.04 -12.25 -9.87
N ASP A 35 -1.47 -13.05 -10.83
CA ASP A 35 -1.13 -12.86 -12.25
C ASP A 35 -2.30 -12.12 -12.92
N LEU A 36 -1.99 -10.96 -13.52
CA LEU A 36 -2.93 -10.24 -14.37
C LEU A 36 -3.16 -11.00 -15.69
N LEU A 37 -4.13 -10.56 -16.49
CA LEU A 37 -4.43 -11.23 -17.75
C LEU A 37 -3.19 -11.22 -18.66
N ALA A 38 -2.91 -12.34 -19.34
CA ALA A 38 -1.72 -12.53 -20.17
C ALA A 38 -0.36 -12.38 -19.46
N SER A 39 -0.34 -12.41 -18.12
CA SER A 39 0.86 -12.25 -17.30
C SER A 39 1.23 -13.52 -16.53
N GLY A 40 2.48 -13.65 -16.08
CA GLY A 40 2.96 -14.82 -15.33
C GLY A 40 2.58 -16.16 -15.98
N ILE A 41 1.76 -16.97 -15.31
CA ILE A 41 1.29 -18.27 -15.85
C ILE A 41 -0.13 -18.20 -16.48
N ASN A 42 -0.74 -17.02 -16.59
CA ASN A 42 -2.03 -16.84 -17.24
C ASN A 42 -1.93 -17.15 -18.75
N MET A 43 -2.75 -18.07 -19.26
CA MET A 43 -2.60 -18.60 -20.62
C MET A 43 -3.09 -17.66 -21.74
N ALA A 44 -3.73 -16.53 -21.42
CA ALA A 44 -4.13 -15.54 -22.42
C ALA A 44 -2.90 -14.92 -23.10
N LYS A 45 -3.06 -14.46 -24.34
CA LYS A 45 -2.01 -13.74 -25.07
C LYS A 45 -2.26 -12.24 -24.98
N ILE A 46 -1.20 -11.44 -24.88
CA ILE A 46 -1.36 -9.98 -24.79
C ILE A 46 -2.07 -9.40 -26.02
N ASP A 47 -1.94 -10.06 -27.18
CA ASP A 47 -2.60 -9.64 -28.43
C ASP A 47 -4.14 -9.72 -28.39
N GLU A 48 -4.68 -10.47 -27.42
CA GLU A 48 -6.12 -10.67 -27.17
C GLU A 48 -6.63 -9.72 -26.07
N VAL A 49 -5.76 -8.95 -25.42
CA VAL A 49 -6.09 -8.01 -24.34
C VAL A 49 -6.08 -6.60 -24.92
N HIS A 50 -7.21 -5.91 -24.88
CA HIS A 50 -7.38 -4.63 -25.59
C HIS A 50 -7.45 -3.42 -24.67
N THR A 51 -7.95 -3.60 -23.46
CA THR A 51 -8.14 -2.49 -22.51
C THR A 51 -7.39 -2.74 -21.21
N MET A 52 -7.09 -1.66 -20.49
CA MET A 52 -6.55 -1.74 -19.14
C MET A 52 -7.51 -2.46 -18.19
N ALA A 53 -8.82 -2.35 -18.44
CA ALA A 53 -9.85 -3.08 -17.71
C ALA A 53 -9.76 -4.60 -17.93
N ASP A 54 -9.63 -5.06 -19.19
CA ASP A 54 -9.44 -6.48 -19.53
C ASP A 54 -8.19 -7.03 -18.82
N TYR A 55 -7.09 -6.26 -18.88
CA TYR A 55 -5.84 -6.63 -18.22
C TYR A 55 -6.00 -6.79 -16.69
N THR A 56 -6.87 -5.99 -16.09
CA THR A 56 -7.15 -5.95 -14.64
C THR A 56 -8.13 -7.02 -14.17
N GLU A 57 -8.82 -7.73 -15.07
CA GLU A 57 -9.93 -8.61 -14.70
C GLU A 57 -9.60 -9.64 -13.59
N PRO A 58 -8.43 -10.31 -13.57
CA PRO A 58 -8.09 -11.21 -12.45
C PRO A 58 -8.05 -10.53 -11.07
N LEU A 59 -7.67 -9.26 -11.00
CA LEU A 59 -7.74 -8.47 -9.77
C LEU A 59 -9.19 -8.18 -9.39
N ILE A 60 -10.04 -7.87 -10.36
CA ILE A 60 -11.47 -7.61 -10.15
C ILE A 60 -12.17 -8.85 -9.61
N GLU A 61 -11.94 -10.02 -10.21
CA GLU A 61 -12.48 -11.30 -9.74
C GLU A 61 -12.05 -11.59 -8.29
N LEU A 62 -10.78 -11.33 -7.96
CA LEU A 62 -10.28 -11.46 -6.60
C LEU A 62 -11.00 -10.50 -5.64
N MET A 63 -11.15 -9.23 -6.02
CA MET A 63 -11.81 -8.22 -5.19
C MET A 63 -13.30 -8.53 -5.00
N ASP A 64 -13.98 -9.08 -6.01
CA ASP A 64 -15.36 -9.56 -5.90
C ASP A 64 -15.47 -10.71 -4.89
N SER A 65 -14.47 -11.59 -4.80
CA SER A 65 -14.42 -12.70 -3.84
C SER A 65 -14.13 -12.30 -2.39
N VAL A 66 -13.65 -11.07 -2.13
CA VAL A 66 -13.44 -10.57 -0.75
C VAL A 66 -14.79 -10.45 -0.04
N ARG A 67 -14.87 -11.06 1.15
CA ARG A 67 -16.13 -11.17 1.91
C ARG A 67 -16.63 -9.81 2.38
N PRO A 68 -17.96 -9.61 2.50
CA PRO A 68 -18.51 -8.40 3.11
C PRO A 68 -17.91 -8.16 4.50
N GLY A 69 -17.44 -6.93 4.74
CA GLY A 69 -16.79 -6.53 5.99
C GLY A 69 -15.29 -6.81 6.06
N GLU A 70 -14.72 -7.61 5.14
CA GLU A 70 -13.26 -7.77 5.02
C GLU A 70 -12.67 -6.66 4.14
N LYS A 71 -11.45 -6.24 4.47
CA LYS A 71 -10.66 -5.29 3.67
C LYS A 71 -9.29 -5.87 3.36
N VAL A 72 -8.75 -5.49 2.21
CA VAL A 72 -7.40 -5.83 1.76
C VAL A 72 -6.51 -4.60 1.67
N ILE A 73 -5.21 -4.82 1.75
CA ILE A 73 -4.19 -3.85 1.34
C ILE A 73 -3.82 -4.18 -0.10
N LEU A 74 -4.06 -3.24 -1.02
CA LEU A 74 -3.59 -3.36 -2.39
C LEU A 74 -2.19 -2.79 -2.49
N VAL A 75 -1.27 -3.52 -3.12
CA VAL A 75 0.10 -3.05 -3.40
C VAL A 75 0.34 -3.18 -4.89
N GLY A 76 0.45 -2.06 -5.58
CA GLY A 76 0.71 -2.00 -7.01
C GLY A 76 2.14 -1.54 -7.27
N HIS A 77 2.86 -2.29 -8.11
CA HIS A 77 4.20 -1.94 -8.58
C HIS A 77 4.15 -1.43 -10.03
N SER A 78 4.88 -0.35 -10.34
CA SER A 78 5.02 0.16 -11.71
C SER A 78 3.66 0.36 -12.41
N LEU A 79 3.40 -0.25 -13.56
CA LEU A 79 2.10 -0.23 -14.25
C LEU A 79 0.93 -0.75 -13.38
N GLY A 80 1.21 -1.61 -12.41
CA GLY A 80 0.24 -2.15 -11.45
C GLY A 80 -0.55 -1.08 -10.70
N GLY A 81 -0.04 0.15 -10.63
CA GLY A 81 -0.78 1.28 -10.06
C GLY A 81 -2.06 1.65 -10.81
N PHE A 82 -2.13 1.45 -12.13
CA PHE A 82 -3.39 1.62 -12.88
C PHE A 82 -4.41 0.51 -12.57
N ASN A 83 -3.96 -0.73 -12.40
CA ASN A 83 -4.82 -1.84 -11.97
C ASN A 83 -5.41 -1.56 -10.59
N LEU A 84 -4.59 -1.01 -9.68
CA LEU A 84 -5.03 -0.50 -8.38
C LEU A 84 -6.11 0.56 -8.53
N ALA A 85 -5.90 1.58 -9.37
CA ALA A 85 -6.85 2.66 -9.56
C ALA A 85 -8.24 2.16 -10.02
N ILE A 86 -8.28 1.19 -10.95
CA ILE A 86 -9.52 0.55 -11.40
C ILE A 86 -10.20 -0.22 -10.25
N ALA A 87 -9.44 -1.00 -9.47
CA ALA A 87 -9.99 -1.73 -8.34
C ALA A 87 -10.48 -0.78 -7.22
N MET A 88 -9.79 0.32 -6.99
CA MET A 88 -10.15 1.36 -6.01
C MET A 88 -11.43 2.09 -6.39
N ASP A 89 -11.62 2.40 -7.68
CA ASP A 89 -12.83 3.08 -8.16
C ASP A 89 -14.08 2.18 -8.05
N ARG A 90 -13.91 0.87 -8.26
CA ARG A 90 -15.00 -0.11 -8.18
C ARG A 90 -15.27 -0.63 -6.77
N PHE A 91 -14.25 -0.82 -5.94
CA PHE A 91 -14.34 -1.47 -4.63
C PHE A 91 -13.74 -0.64 -3.48
N PRO A 92 -14.03 0.67 -3.36
CA PRO A 92 -13.37 1.52 -2.36
C PRO A 92 -13.59 1.03 -0.92
N HIS A 93 -14.75 0.43 -0.65
CA HIS A 93 -15.13 -0.08 0.67
C HIS A 93 -14.43 -1.40 1.07
N LYS A 94 -13.82 -2.12 0.13
CA LYS A 94 -13.07 -3.37 0.36
C LYS A 94 -11.56 -3.15 0.51
N ILE A 95 -11.10 -1.90 0.44
CA ILE A 95 -9.68 -1.56 0.46
C ILE A 95 -9.39 -0.74 1.73
N SER A 96 -8.45 -1.18 2.55
CA SER A 96 -8.02 -0.41 3.72
C SER A 96 -7.04 0.71 3.33
N VAL A 97 -6.11 0.38 2.45
CA VAL A 97 -5.11 1.29 1.87
C VAL A 97 -4.65 0.75 0.52
N ALA A 98 -4.36 1.65 -0.40
CA ALA A 98 -3.70 1.36 -1.67
C ALA A 98 -2.27 1.90 -1.63
N VAL A 99 -1.30 1.00 -1.84
CA VAL A 99 0.12 1.29 -1.79
C VAL A 99 0.69 1.29 -3.20
N PHE A 100 1.23 2.43 -3.63
CA PHE A 100 1.89 2.62 -4.91
C PHE A 100 3.40 2.49 -4.73
N LEU A 101 3.96 1.32 -5.05
CA LEU A 101 5.38 1.02 -4.91
C LEU A 101 6.11 1.35 -6.21
N THR A 102 6.77 2.51 -6.27
CA THR A 102 7.34 3.09 -7.49
C THR A 102 6.43 2.89 -8.72
N ALA A 103 5.16 3.27 -8.54
CA ALA A 103 4.07 2.94 -9.45
C ALA A 103 3.47 4.17 -10.14
N GLN A 104 2.81 3.93 -11.28
CA GLN A 104 1.99 4.93 -11.95
C GLN A 104 0.79 5.26 -11.07
N MET A 105 0.61 6.53 -10.71
CA MET A 105 -0.48 6.95 -9.83
C MET A 105 -1.34 8.01 -10.54
N PRO A 106 -2.46 7.60 -11.18
CA PRO A 106 -3.37 8.56 -11.81
C PRO A 106 -4.06 9.46 -10.77
N ASP A 107 -4.70 10.54 -11.20
CA ASP A 107 -5.49 11.43 -10.34
C ASP A 107 -6.99 11.39 -10.72
N CYS A 108 -7.81 12.14 -9.98
CA CYS A 108 -9.26 12.26 -10.22
C CYS A 108 -9.62 13.46 -11.12
N THR A 109 -8.64 14.16 -11.70
CA THR A 109 -8.85 15.42 -12.44
C THR A 109 -8.60 15.25 -13.93
N HIS A 110 -7.50 14.60 -14.28
CA HIS A 110 -7.06 14.35 -15.65
C HIS A 110 -7.51 12.97 -16.12
N ARG A 111 -7.45 12.75 -17.44
CA ARG A 111 -7.68 11.42 -17.99
C ARG A 111 -6.65 10.43 -17.44
N PRO A 112 -6.98 9.14 -17.28
CA PRO A 112 -6.05 8.15 -16.75
C PRO A 112 -4.69 8.11 -17.46
N SER A 113 -4.63 8.34 -18.78
CA SER A 113 -3.36 8.37 -19.52
C SER A 113 -2.40 9.49 -19.08
N TYR A 114 -2.88 10.57 -18.45
CA TYR A 114 -2.09 11.79 -18.22
C TYR A 114 -0.75 11.53 -17.54
N VAL A 115 -0.74 10.69 -16.49
CA VAL A 115 0.50 10.36 -15.77
C VAL A 115 1.46 9.54 -16.65
N LEU A 116 0.93 8.64 -17.49
CA LEU A 116 1.72 7.89 -18.46
C LEU A 116 2.24 8.78 -19.60
N ASP A 117 1.44 9.73 -20.06
CA ASP A 117 1.84 10.72 -21.09
C ASP A 117 3.00 11.57 -20.56
N GLN A 118 2.89 12.07 -19.32
CA GLN A 118 3.95 12.82 -18.64
C GLN A 118 5.21 11.99 -18.39
N PHE A 119 5.06 10.69 -18.14
CA PHE A 119 6.18 9.76 -18.06
C PHE A 119 6.88 9.65 -19.42
N MET A 120 6.13 9.40 -20.50
CA MET A 120 6.66 9.24 -21.85
C MET A 120 7.37 10.48 -22.38
N GLU A 121 6.87 11.68 -22.07
CA GLU A 121 7.51 12.94 -22.44
C GLU A 121 8.90 13.15 -21.78
N ARG A 122 9.17 12.47 -20.67
CA ARG A 122 10.43 12.58 -19.90
C ARG A 122 11.42 11.47 -20.21
N ILE A 123 11.01 10.45 -20.95
CA ILE A 123 11.88 9.33 -21.30
C ILE A 123 12.91 9.79 -22.34
N PRO A 124 14.22 9.70 -22.06
CA PRO A 124 15.25 10.06 -23.03
C PRO A 124 15.32 9.06 -24.19
N ALA A 125 15.84 9.51 -25.32
CA ALA A 125 16.15 8.62 -26.45
C ALA A 125 17.09 7.49 -26.00
N GLY A 126 16.77 6.24 -26.41
CA GLY A 126 17.56 5.06 -26.06
C GLY A 126 17.26 4.45 -24.69
N PHE A 127 16.36 5.03 -23.89
CA PHE A 127 15.94 4.49 -22.59
C PHE A 127 15.51 3.03 -22.63
N TRP A 128 14.82 2.63 -23.69
CA TRP A 128 14.28 1.28 -23.84
C TRP A 128 15.32 0.23 -24.24
N LEU A 129 16.56 0.62 -24.58
CA LEU A 129 17.65 -0.27 -24.99
C LEU A 129 17.20 -1.32 -26.03
N ASP A 130 17.22 -2.61 -25.67
CA ASP A 130 16.86 -3.76 -26.50
C ASP A 130 15.41 -4.23 -26.30
N THR A 131 14.56 -3.42 -25.66
CA THR A 131 13.12 -3.70 -25.53
C THR A 131 12.48 -3.83 -26.90
N GLN A 132 11.77 -4.94 -27.08
CA GLN A 132 11.02 -5.21 -28.30
C GLN A 132 9.70 -4.46 -28.21
N LEU A 133 9.51 -3.49 -29.11
CA LEU A 133 8.25 -2.76 -29.28
C LEU A 133 7.57 -3.25 -30.54
N SER A 134 6.27 -3.53 -30.46
CA SER A 134 5.45 -3.88 -31.61
C SER A 134 4.19 -3.03 -31.60
N SER A 135 3.95 -2.34 -32.72
CA SER A 135 2.77 -1.53 -32.95
C SER A 135 1.95 -2.13 -34.10
N ASP A 136 0.75 -2.59 -33.81
CA ASP A 136 -0.28 -2.88 -34.81
C ASP A 136 -1.20 -1.65 -34.91
N MET A 137 -1.18 -1.01 -36.08
CA MET A 137 -1.96 0.20 -36.34
C MET A 137 -3.34 -0.15 -36.92
N ASP A 138 -3.97 -1.23 -36.42
CA ASP A 138 -5.38 -1.50 -36.69
C ASP A 138 -6.20 -0.24 -36.32
N PRO A 139 -6.89 0.39 -37.28
CA PRO A 139 -7.57 1.67 -37.05
C PRO A 139 -8.74 1.58 -36.07
N VAL A 140 -9.19 0.36 -35.74
CA VAL A 140 -10.29 0.09 -34.81
C VAL A 140 -9.77 -0.37 -33.44
N LYS A 141 -8.64 -1.09 -33.40
CA LYS A 141 -8.04 -1.62 -32.17
C LYS A 141 -6.51 -1.58 -32.22
N PRO A 142 -5.89 -0.39 -32.09
CA PRO A 142 -4.44 -0.29 -32.11
C PRO A 142 -3.83 -1.12 -30.98
N LYS A 143 -2.73 -1.82 -31.26
CA LYS A 143 -2.04 -2.68 -30.28
C LYS A 143 -0.59 -2.28 -30.18
N ASN A 144 -0.24 -1.69 -29.06
CA ASN A 144 1.15 -1.36 -28.73
C ASN A 144 1.61 -2.31 -27.63
N THR A 145 2.40 -3.31 -28.00
CA THR A 145 2.99 -4.26 -27.06
C THR A 145 4.47 -3.98 -26.86
N LEU A 146 4.96 -4.32 -25.67
CA LEU A 146 6.37 -4.29 -25.35
C LEU A 146 6.80 -5.58 -24.66
N ARG A 147 8.05 -5.98 -24.88
CA ARG A 147 8.74 -6.96 -24.07
C ARG A 147 10.12 -6.46 -23.74
N PHE A 148 10.43 -6.31 -22.46
CA PHE A 148 11.77 -5.90 -22.03
C PHE A 148 12.84 -6.86 -22.55
N GLY A 149 13.89 -6.29 -23.12
CA GLY A 149 15.10 -7.02 -23.48
C GLY A 149 16.04 -7.15 -22.28
N ILE A 150 17.03 -8.03 -22.40
CA ILE A 150 17.93 -8.35 -21.28
C ILE A 150 18.80 -7.15 -20.88
N ASN A 151 19.21 -6.31 -21.83
CA ASN A 151 19.99 -5.12 -21.52
C ASN A 151 19.14 -4.08 -20.78
N CYS A 152 17.87 -3.92 -21.17
CA CYS A 152 16.90 -3.07 -20.46
C CYS A 152 16.67 -3.58 -19.03
N LEU A 153 16.43 -4.89 -18.87
CA LEU A 153 16.26 -5.50 -17.55
C LEU A 153 17.48 -5.25 -16.67
N ALA A 154 18.67 -5.60 -17.14
CA ALA A 154 19.90 -5.51 -16.37
C ALA A 154 20.30 -4.06 -16.01
N SER A 155 20.12 -3.12 -16.95
CA SER A 155 20.63 -1.76 -16.78
C SER A 155 19.66 -0.81 -16.08
N ASN A 156 18.34 -1.05 -16.20
CA ASN A 156 17.34 -0.07 -15.75
C ASN A 156 16.34 -0.62 -14.72
N LEU A 157 16.06 -1.94 -14.72
CA LEU A 157 15.09 -2.53 -13.80
C LEU A 157 15.75 -3.24 -12.61
N TYR A 158 16.78 -4.05 -12.90
CA TYR A 158 17.42 -4.99 -11.97
C TYR A 158 18.87 -4.58 -11.63
N GLN A 159 19.26 -3.32 -11.86
CA GLN A 159 20.64 -2.86 -11.74
C GLN A 159 21.21 -2.96 -10.32
N LEU A 160 20.36 -3.07 -9.29
CA LEU A 160 20.77 -3.33 -7.90
C LEU A 160 20.28 -4.69 -7.38
N SER A 161 19.59 -5.45 -8.22
CA SER A 161 19.11 -6.80 -7.94
C SER A 161 20.22 -7.82 -8.15
N SER A 162 20.07 -9.02 -7.61
CA SER A 162 21.08 -10.06 -7.78
C SER A 162 21.08 -10.62 -9.22
N PRO A 163 22.20 -11.18 -9.72
CA PRO A 163 22.23 -11.86 -11.01
C PRO A 163 21.19 -13.00 -11.13
N GLN A 164 20.84 -13.64 -10.00
CA GLN A 164 19.82 -14.68 -9.95
C GLN A 164 18.42 -14.12 -10.20
N ASP A 165 18.11 -12.92 -9.69
CA ASP A 165 16.84 -12.25 -9.95
C ASP A 165 16.74 -11.79 -11.41
N LEU A 166 17.84 -11.28 -11.97
CA LEU A 166 17.91 -10.92 -13.38
C LEU A 166 17.67 -12.15 -14.28
N ALA A 167 18.34 -13.27 -14.00
CA ALA A 167 18.16 -14.51 -14.73
C ALA A 167 16.72 -15.05 -14.62
N LEU A 168 16.13 -14.98 -13.42
CA LEU A 168 14.72 -15.33 -13.22
C LEU A 168 13.79 -14.41 -14.04
N GLY A 169 14.06 -13.11 -14.04
CA GLY A 169 13.34 -12.13 -14.84
C GLY A 169 13.41 -12.46 -16.33
N GLU A 170 14.60 -12.69 -16.86
CA GLU A 170 14.81 -13.06 -18.27
C GLU A 170 13.98 -14.28 -18.69
N MET A 171 13.90 -15.30 -17.83
CA MET A 171 13.15 -16.53 -18.08
C MET A 171 11.63 -16.34 -18.03
N LEU A 172 11.14 -15.36 -17.28
CA LEU A 172 9.71 -15.24 -16.95
C LEU A 172 9.03 -14.00 -17.53
N VAL A 173 9.77 -13.00 -18.01
CA VAL A 173 9.14 -11.82 -18.62
C VAL A 173 8.41 -12.19 -19.91
N ARG A 174 7.18 -11.69 -20.00
CA ARG A 174 6.27 -11.88 -21.13
C ARG A 174 5.96 -10.53 -21.80
N PRO A 175 5.52 -10.51 -23.06
CA PRO A 175 4.99 -9.29 -23.67
C PRO A 175 3.83 -8.70 -22.86
N GLY A 176 3.83 -7.39 -22.67
CA GLY A 176 2.77 -6.60 -22.04
C GLY A 176 2.37 -5.40 -22.90
N SER A 177 1.48 -4.55 -22.38
CA SER A 177 1.05 -3.29 -23.00
C SER A 177 0.91 -2.22 -21.93
N LEU A 178 1.10 -0.96 -22.31
CA LEU A 178 0.86 0.19 -21.43
C LEU A 178 -0.57 0.71 -21.56
N PHE A 179 -1.33 0.21 -22.55
CA PHE A 179 -2.73 0.56 -22.79
C PHE A 179 -2.97 2.07 -22.91
N GLN A 180 -1.99 2.82 -23.40
CA GLN A 180 -2.02 4.29 -23.43
C GLN A 180 -3.23 4.84 -24.19
N ASP A 181 -3.54 4.28 -25.36
CA ASP A 181 -4.69 4.70 -26.17
C ASP A 181 -6.02 4.47 -25.41
N ASP A 182 -6.19 3.30 -24.79
CA ASP A 182 -7.36 2.97 -23.99
C ASP A 182 -7.49 3.90 -22.77
N LEU A 183 -6.40 4.07 -22.00
CA LEU A 183 -6.33 4.99 -20.86
C LEU A 183 -6.67 6.45 -21.25
N SER A 184 -6.39 6.85 -22.49
CA SER A 184 -6.70 8.19 -23.01
C SER A 184 -8.18 8.39 -23.35
N MET A 185 -8.92 7.29 -23.51
CA MET A 185 -10.36 7.26 -23.80
C MET A 185 -11.20 6.94 -22.55
N MET A 186 -10.58 6.36 -21.52
CA MET A 186 -11.24 6.08 -20.25
C MET A 186 -11.77 7.35 -19.58
N LYS A 187 -12.89 7.21 -18.86
CA LYS A 187 -13.39 8.27 -17.98
C LYS A 187 -12.39 8.49 -16.84
N VAL A 188 -12.34 9.72 -16.38
CA VAL A 188 -11.57 10.10 -15.19
C VAL A 188 -12.06 9.30 -13.98
N PHE A 189 -11.14 8.88 -13.12
CA PHE A 189 -11.46 8.18 -11.88
C PHE A 189 -12.27 9.06 -10.93
N SER A 190 -13.19 8.48 -10.18
CA SER A 190 -14.13 9.24 -9.37
C SER A 190 -13.58 9.60 -7.99
N GLU A 191 -13.96 10.76 -7.46
CA GLU A 191 -13.61 11.14 -6.08
C GLU A 191 -14.30 10.25 -5.03
N VAL A 192 -15.50 9.78 -5.33
CA VAL A 192 -16.28 8.90 -4.44
C VAL A 192 -15.79 7.45 -4.48
N GLY A 193 -15.09 7.06 -5.54
CA GLY A 193 -14.45 5.76 -5.72
C GLY A 193 -12.96 5.86 -5.42
N TYR A 194 -12.14 5.98 -6.47
CA TYR A 194 -10.68 6.05 -6.39
C TYR A 194 -10.16 7.09 -5.39
N GLY A 195 -10.71 8.31 -5.44
CA GLY A 195 -10.29 9.41 -4.58
C GLY A 195 -10.52 9.16 -3.09
N SER A 196 -11.53 8.36 -2.75
CA SER A 196 -11.95 8.07 -1.37
C SER A 196 -11.04 7.08 -0.64
N VAL A 197 -10.23 6.31 -1.36
CA VAL A 197 -9.35 5.30 -0.78
C VAL A 197 -8.05 5.96 -0.31
N ASN A 198 -7.61 5.63 0.92
CA ASN A 198 -6.32 6.07 1.44
C ASN A 198 -5.19 5.56 0.54
N ARG A 199 -4.35 6.48 0.06
CA ARG A 199 -3.19 6.17 -0.78
C ARG A 199 -1.90 6.38 0.00
N VAL A 200 -0.96 5.47 -0.16
CA VAL A 200 0.43 5.58 0.31
C VAL A 200 1.34 5.41 -0.91
N TYR A 201 2.37 6.24 -1.02
CA TYR A 201 3.37 6.11 -2.08
C TYR A 201 4.71 5.69 -1.48
N ILE A 202 5.36 4.68 -2.05
CA ILE A 202 6.70 4.24 -1.65
C ILE A 202 7.69 4.61 -2.75
N VAL A 203 8.59 5.53 -2.43
CA VAL A 203 9.63 6.03 -3.33
C VAL A 203 10.84 5.10 -3.30
N CYS A 204 11.36 4.72 -4.47
CA CYS A 204 12.64 4.01 -4.61
C CYS A 204 13.67 4.94 -5.23
N ASN A 205 14.71 5.33 -4.48
CA ASN A 205 15.60 6.44 -4.86
C ASN A 205 16.67 6.08 -5.91
N LYS A 206 16.86 4.79 -6.22
CA LYS A 206 17.75 4.33 -7.31
C LYS A 206 16.99 3.75 -8.48
N ASP A 207 15.67 3.96 -8.56
CA ASP A 207 14.86 3.58 -9.71
C ASP A 207 15.31 4.35 -10.96
N LEU A 208 15.63 3.60 -12.02
CA LEU A 208 16.05 4.16 -13.31
C LEU A 208 14.96 4.13 -14.37
N ILE A 209 13.84 3.43 -14.11
CA ILE A 209 12.65 3.48 -14.96
C ILE A 209 11.78 4.64 -14.51
N MET A 210 11.22 4.53 -13.31
CA MET A 210 10.39 5.55 -12.68
C MET A 210 11.29 6.40 -11.79
N ARG A 211 12.09 7.27 -12.40
CA ARG A 211 13.10 8.04 -11.65
C ARG A 211 12.49 8.80 -10.48
N GLU A 212 13.26 8.98 -9.41
CA GLU A 212 12.81 9.61 -8.17
C GLU A 212 12.15 10.98 -8.40
N ASP A 213 12.68 11.79 -9.31
CA ASP A 213 12.10 13.09 -9.67
C ASP A 213 10.71 12.98 -10.29
N PHE A 214 10.45 11.93 -11.07
CA PHE A 214 9.12 11.66 -11.60
C PHE A 214 8.17 11.10 -10.53
N GLN A 215 8.65 10.21 -9.65
CA GLN A 215 7.88 9.73 -8.49
C GLN A 215 7.43 10.90 -7.61
N ARG A 216 8.36 11.80 -7.25
CA ARG A 216 8.08 13.00 -6.46
C ARG A 216 7.20 14.01 -7.21
N TRP A 217 7.32 14.10 -8.53
CA TRP A 217 6.40 14.90 -9.34
C TRP A 217 4.96 14.37 -9.24
N MET A 218 4.73 13.06 -9.34
CA MET A 218 3.38 12.49 -9.16
C MET A 218 2.82 12.82 -7.78
N ILE A 219 3.60 12.59 -6.71
CA ILE A 219 3.21 12.88 -5.33
C ILE A 219 2.84 14.36 -5.15
N LYS A 220 3.61 15.27 -5.74
CA LYS A 220 3.35 16.71 -5.65
C LYS A 220 2.04 17.12 -6.33
N ASN A 221 1.70 16.50 -7.46
CA ASN A 221 0.50 16.85 -8.24
C ASN A 221 -0.75 16.10 -7.75
N ASN A 222 -0.58 14.94 -7.13
CA ASN A 222 -1.65 14.16 -6.52
C ASN A 222 -1.20 13.70 -5.11
N PRO A 223 -1.35 14.55 -4.08
CA PRO A 223 -0.93 14.25 -2.73
C PRO A 223 -1.55 12.96 -2.18
N VAL A 224 -0.75 12.22 -1.43
CA VAL A 224 -1.13 10.96 -0.76
C VAL A 224 -1.14 11.14 0.75
N LYS A 225 -1.74 10.19 1.46
CA LYS A 225 -1.81 10.22 2.93
C LYS A 225 -0.43 10.14 3.56
N GLU A 226 0.43 9.31 3.00
CA GLU A 226 1.78 9.08 3.49
C GLU A 226 2.73 8.78 2.32
N VAL A 227 3.95 9.29 2.44
CA VAL A 227 5.05 8.99 1.53
C VAL A 227 6.13 8.30 2.34
N MET A 228 6.52 7.11 1.89
CA MET A 228 7.59 6.32 2.47
C MET A 228 8.71 6.17 1.45
N GLU A 229 9.91 5.83 1.88
CA GLU A 229 11.07 5.70 0.98
C GLU A 229 11.84 4.41 1.28
N ILE A 230 12.34 3.77 0.23
CA ILE A 230 13.29 2.66 0.31
C ILE A 230 14.59 3.11 -0.34
N GLU A 231 15.61 3.29 0.49
CA GLU A 231 16.95 3.66 0.03
C GLU A 231 17.63 2.49 -0.69
N ASP A 232 18.38 2.83 -1.73
CA ASP A 232 19.17 1.89 -2.55
C ASP A 232 18.34 0.79 -3.21
N ALA A 233 17.04 1.03 -3.43
CA ALA A 233 16.17 0.16 -4.22
C ALA A 233 16.17 0.60 -5.69
N ASP A 234 16.33 -0.39 -6.58
CA ASP A 234 16.10 -0.23 -8.03
C ASP A 234 14.60 -0.23 -8.35
N HIS A 235 14.24 -0.39 -9.64
CA HIS A 235 12.83 -0.49 -10.04
C HIS A 235 12.18 -1.77 -9.52
N MET A 236 12.95 -2.76 -9.06
CA MET A 236 12.46 -4.03 -8.54
C MET A 236 12.74 -4.13 -7.01
N PRO A 237 12.15 -3.25 -6.17
CA PRO A 237 12.42 -3.21 -4.73
C PRO A 237 12.10 -4.52 -4.03
N MET A 238 11.11 -5.27 -4.53
CA MET A 238 10.76 -6.60 -4.02
C MET A 238 11.86 -7.66 -4.27
N MET A 239 12.84 -7.36 -5.13
CA MET A 239 13.99 -8.21 -5.45
C MET A 239 15.29 -7.67 -4.84
N SER A 240 15.57 -6.38 -5.02
CA SER A 240 16.79 -5.73 -4.55
C SER A 240 16.79 -5.46 -3.04
N LYS A 241 15.62 -5.13 -2.47
CA LYS A 241 15.44 -4.72 -1.07
C LYS A 241 14.22 -5.39 -0.38
N PRO A 242 14.06 -6.73 -0.45
CA PRO A 242 12.86 -7.41 0.06
C PRO A 242 12.67 -7.25 1.57
N ASN A 243 13.76 -7.15 2.34
CA ASN A 243 13.70 -7.01 3.80
C ASN A 243 13.28 -5.61 4.23
N GLU A 244 13.48 -4.62 3.39
CA GLU A 244 13.10 -3.23 3.56
C GLU A 244 11.67 -2.97 3.04
N VAL A 245 11.24 -3.69 1.99
CA VAL A 245 9.85 -3.65 1.53
C VAL A 245 8.89 -4.15 2.60
N LYS A 246 9.22 -5.23 3.32
CA LYS A 246 8.36 -5.80 4.39
C LYS A 246 7.90 -4.76 5.43
N PRO A 247 8.80 -4.10 6.18
CA PRO A 247 8.39 -3.16 7.24
C PRO A 247 7.66 -1.92 6.68
N VAL A 248 7.99 -1.49 5.45
CA VAL A 248 7.28 -0.39 4.79
C VAL A 248 5.84 -0.79 4.46
N LEU A 249 5.60 -1.99 3.93
CA LEU A 249 4.25 -2.50 3.65
C LEU A 249 3.44 -2.75 4.92
N GLU A 250 4.07 -3.30 5.98
CA GLU A 250 3.43 -3.47 7.27
C GLU A 250 3.01 -2.11 7.85
N SER A 251 3.91 -1.12 7.84
CA SER A 251 3.62 0.22 8.35
C SER A 251 2.48 0.91 7.58
N ALA A 252 2.51 0.87 6.25
CA ALA A 252 1.42 1.39 5.40
C ALA A 252 0.09 0.68 5.67
N GLY A 253 0.15 -0.61 6.02
CA GLY A 253 -1.00 -1.46 6.31
C GLY A 253 -1.65 -1.26 7.68
N HIS A 254 -0.99 -0.54 8.59
CA HIS A 254 -1.50 -0.26 9.92
C HIS A 254 -2.09 1.14 10.00
N GLN A 255 -3.33 1.23 10.48
CA GLN A 255 -3.91 2.53 10.84
C GLN A 255 -3.47 2.87 12.26
N VAL A 256 -2.57 3.84 12.39
CA VAL A 256 -2.19 4.41 13.69
C VAL A 256 -3.05 5.64 13.95
N THR A 257 -3.80 5.61 15.05
CA THR A 257 -4.56 6.75 15.54
C THR A 257 -3.95 7.24 16.84
N ALA A 258 -3.37 8.43 16.84
CA ALA A 258 -3.01 9.13 18.06
C ALA A 258 -4.28 9.81 18.62
N VAL A 259 -4.68 9.41 19.83
CA VAL A 259 -5.89 9.96 20.46
C VAL A 259 -5.49 11.10 21.39
N ASP A 260 -5.98 12.30 21.09
CA ASP A 260 -5.90 13.42 22.02
C ASP A 260 -6.96 13.26 23.11
N LEU A 261 -6.48 12.82 24.28
CA LEU A 261 -7.27 12.68 25.51
C LEU A 261 -7.84 14.02 25.97
N ALA A 262 -8.85 13.98 26.85
CA ALA A 262 -9.53 15.21 27.26
C ALA A 262 -8.53 16.20 27.90
N ALA A 263 -8.61 17.47 27.51
CA ALA A 263 -7.69 18.53 27.92
C ALA A 263 -6.21 18.30 27.57
N SER A 264 -5.90 17.50 26.54
CA SER A 264 -4.55 17.27 26.02
C SER A 264 -4.46 17.49 24.51
N GLY A 265 -3.27 17.83 24.01
CA GLY A 265 -3.03 18.03 22.58
C GLY A 265 -3.92 19.13 22.01
N ILE A 266 -4.70 18.81 20.97
CA ILE A 266 -5.67 19.74 20.36
C ILE A 266 -7.11 19.55 20.90
N ASN A 267 -7.32 18.65 21.87
CA ASN A 267 -8.62 18.46 22.49
C ASN A 267 -9.03 19.71 23.27
N MET A 268 -10.22 20.23 22.98
CA MET A 268 -10.70 21.52 23.50
C MET A 268 -11.41 21.44 24.86
N ALA A 269 -11.54 20.24 25.45
CA ALA A 269 -12.07 20.10 26.80
C ALA A 269 -11.20 20.86 27.80
N LYS A 270 -11.82 21.53 28.77
CA LYS A 270 -11.08 22.31 29.75
C LYS A 270 -10.61 21.42 30.89
N ILE A 271 -9.42 21.70 31.42
CA ILE A 271 -8.83 20.87 32.49
C ILE A 271 -9.65 20.87 33.78
N ASP A 272 -10.41 21.93 34.05
CA ASP A 272 -11.33 22.04 35.18
C ASP A 272 -12.60 21.20 35.02
N GLU A 273 -12.86 20.66 33.83
CA GLU A 273 -13.96 19.73 33.54
C GLU A 273 -13.51 18.26 33.60
N VAL A 274 -12.19 18.00 33.75
CA VAL A 274 -11.61 16.66 33.82
C VAL A 274 -11.31 16.31 35.28
N HIS A 275 -12.19 15.52 35.91
CA HIS A 275 -12.09 15.20 37.34
C HIS A 275 -11.56 13.80 37.62
N THR A 276 -11.71 12.88 36.67
CA THR A 276 -11.34 11.48 36.80
C THR A 276 -10.52 11.00 35.62
N ILE A 277 -9.88 9.83 35.79
CA ILE A 277 -9.19 9.17 34.68
C ILE A 277 -10.14 8.74 33.58
N ALA A 278 -11.41 8.43 33.91
CA ALA A 278 -12.44 8.12 32.94
C ALA A 278 -12.77 9.34 32.08
N ASP A 279 -12.94 10.52 32.70
CA ASP A 279 -13.17 11.79 31.97
C ASP A 279 -12.00 12.08 31.03
N HIS A 280 -10.77 11.86 31.51
CA HIS A 280 -9.57 12.04 30.68
C HIS A 280 -9.51 11.04 29.52
N THR A 281 -9.91 9.79 29.74
CA THR A 281 -9.88 8.69 28.76
C THR A 281 -11.07 8.72 27.79
N GLN A 282 -12.07 9.57 28.02
CA GLN A 282 -13.33 9.59 27.29
C GLN A 282 -13.16 9.60 25.75
N PRO A 283 -12.24 10.38 25.14
CA PRO A 283 -12.03 10.32 23.69
C PRO A 283 -11.54 8.95 23.18
N LEU A 284 -10.75 8.22 23.98
CA LEU A 284 -10.33 6.87 23.64
C LEU A 284 -11.51 5.90 23.75
N ILE A 285 -12.38 6.05 24.75
CA ILE A 285 -13.59 5.24 24.92
C ILE A 285 -14.51 5.41 23.72
N GLU A 286 -14.77 6.65 23.31
CA GLU A 286 -15.60 6.97 22.13
C GLU A 286 -15.01 6.38 20.85
N LEU A 287 -13.69 6.47 20.67
CA LEU A 287 -13.02 5.81 19.55
C LEU A 287 -13.24 4.30 19.60
N MET A 288 -13.02 3.67 20.75
CA MET A 288 -13.19 2.22 20.94
C MET A 288 -14.64 1.77 20.69
N ASP A 289 -15.62 2.58 21.08
CA ASP A 289 -17.05 2.34 20.80
C ASP A 289 -17.36 2.42 19.31
N SER A 290 -16.76 3.38 18.60
CA SER A 290 -16.94 3.58 17.16
C SER A 290 -16.36 2.46 16.29
N LEU A 291 -15.48 1.61 16.84
CA LEU A 291 -14.84 0.53 16.09
C LEU A 291 -15.88 -0.50 15.58
N PRO A 292 -15.79 -0.91 14.30
CA PRO A 292 -16.64 -1.94 13.71
C PRO A 292 -16.69 -3.25 14.51
N PRO A 293 -17.80 -4.01 14.43
CA PRO A 293 -17.90 -5.31 15.08
C PRO A 293 -16.79 -6.27 14.67
N GLY A 294 -16.11 -6.86 15.66
CA GLY A 294 -15.02 -7.82 15.45
C GLY A 294 -13.65 -7.18 15.17
N GLU A 295 -13.57 -5.86 15.00
CA GLU A 295 -12.31 -5.16 14.86
C GLU A 295 -11.54 -5.17 16.18
N LYS A 296 -10.26 -5.54 16.11
CA LYS A 296 -9.36 -5.55 17.25
C LYS A 296 -8.19 -4.59 17.03
N VAL A 297 -7.88 -3.81 18.06
CA VAL A 297 -6.77 -2.84 18.01
C VAL A 297 -5.58 -3.28 18.86
N THR A 298 -4.43 -2.70 18.59
CA THR A 298 -3.31 -2.67 19.54
C THR A 298 -3.33 -1.32 20.23
N LEU A 299 -3.48 -1.31 21.56
CA LEU A 299 -3.38 -0.08 22.34
C LEU A 299 -1.95 0.10 22.83
N VAL A 300 -1.43 1.32 22.69
CA VAL A 300 -0.08 1.68 23.14
C VAL A 300 -0.19 2.86 24.09
N GLY A 301 0.20 2.65 25.34
CA GLY A 301 0.23 3.68 26.38
C GLY A 301 1.66 4.08 26.68
N HIS A 302 1.92 5.38 26.82
CA HIS A 302 3.21 5.91 27.26
C HIS A 302 3.06 6.69 28.57
N SER A 303 3.98 6.51 29.53
CA SER A 303 3.93 7.18 30.85
C SER A 303 2.57 6.97 31.54
N PHE A 304 1.89 8.03 31.97
CA PHE A 304 0.53 7.98 32.53
C PHE A 304 -0.52 7.41 31.58
N GLY A 305 -0.26 7.40 30.26
CA GLY A 305 -1.11 6.78 29.25
C GLY A 305 -1.40 5.30 29.50
N GLY A 306 -0.54 4.60 30.26
CA GLY A 306 -0.78 3.22 30.64
C GLY A 306 -2.06 3.01 31.48
N PHE A 307 -2.45 3.98 32.33
CA PHE A 307 -3.72 3.89 33.05
C PHE A 307 -4.93 3.97 32.11
N ASN A 308 -4.86 4.83 31.09
CA ASN A 308 -5.92 4.97 30.10
C ASN A 308 -6.05 3.69 29.24
N VAL A 309 -4.92 3.07 28.89
CA VAL A 309 -4.91 1.75 28.22
C VAL A 309 -5.50 0.67 29.11
N ALA A 310 -5.13 0.60 30.39
CA ALA A 310 -5.67 -0.37 31.33
C ALA A 310 -7.20 -0.21 31.51
N LEU A 311 -7.69 1.02 31.56
CA LEU A 311 -9.13 1.28 31.62
C LEU A 311 -9.84 0.79 30.35
N ALA A 312 -9.29 1.09 29.17
CA ALA A 312 -9.84 0.59 27.91
C ALA A 312 -9.79 -0.94 27.81
N MET A 313 -8.77 -1.60 28.39
CA MET A 313 -8.67 -3.06 28.50
C MET A 313 -9.82 -3.66 29.30
N ASP A 314 -10.18 -3.04 30.42
CA ASP A 314 -11.29 -3.50 31.27
C ASP A 314 -12.66 -3.29 30.60
N MET A 315 -12.84 -2.14 29.93
CA MET A 315 -14.09 -1.80 29.26
C MET A 315 -14.31 -2.56 27.94
N PHE A 316 -13.24 -2.82 27.18
CA PHE A 316 -13.31 -3.38 25.82
C PHE A 316 -12.43 -4.62 25.61
N PRO A 317 -12.47 -5.64 26.49
CA PRO A 317 -11.54 -6.77 26.43
C PRO A 317 -11.64 -7.54 25.10
N HIS A 318 -12.81 -7.54 24.45
CA HIS A 318 -13.04 -8.23 23.19
C HIS A 318 -12.53 -7.45 21.96
N LYS A 319 -12.31 -6.13 22.07
CA LYS A 319 -11.82 -5.26 21.00
C LYS A 319 -10.30 -5.04 21.07
N ILE A 320 -9.60 -5.62 22.04
CA ILE A 320 -8.16 -5.44 22.22
C ILE A 320 -7.45 -6.73 21.83
N SER A 321 -6.55 -6.63 20.86
CA SER A 321 -5.67 -7.74 20.45
C SER A 321 -4.41 -7.80 21.32
N THR A 322 -3.81 -6.64 21.56
CA THR A 322 -2.56 -6.47 22.30
C THR A 322 -2.60 -5.13 23.02
N ALA A 323 -2.06 -5.07 24.24
CA ALA A 323 -1.81 -3.83 24.96
C ALA A 323 -0.30 -3.69 25.20
N VAL A 324 0.26 -2.55 24.85
CA VAL A 324 1.69 -2.24 24.96
C VAL A 324 1.86 -1.08 25.93
N PHE A 325 2.58 -1.32 27.02
CA PHE A 325 2.94 -0.32 28.02
C PHE A 325 4.36 0.17 27.76
N LEU A 326 4.51 1.20 26.93
CA LEU A 326 5.80 1.76 26.53
C LEU A 326 6.28 2.75 27.59
N THR A 327 7.22 2.35 28.44
CA THR A 327 7.69 3.18 29.58
C THR A 327 6.52 3.82 30.34
N ALA A 328 5.49 3.01 30.62
CA ALA A 328 4.19 3.45 31.10
C ALA A 328 3.80 2.83 32.43
N CYS A 329 2.91 3.50 33.15
CA CYS A 329 2.31 2.98 34.38
C CYS A 329 1.46 1.75 34.04
N MET A 330 1.77 0.60 34.65
CA MET A 330 1.06 -0.65 34.44
C MET A 330 0.37 -1.06 35.74
N PRO A 331 -0.94 -0.80 35.89
CA PRO A 331 -1.70 -1.21 37.07
C PRO A 331 -1.77 -2.73 37.15
N ASP A 332 -1.69 -3.28 38.36
CA ASP A 332 -1.96 -4.70 38.58
C ASP A 332 -3.43 -4.96 38.92
N SER A 333 -3.85 -6.23 38.88
CA SER A 333 -5.23 -6.64 39.13
C SER A 333 -5.58 -6.80 40.62
N THR A 334 -4.63 -6.56 41.52
CA THR A 334 -4.73 -6.85 42.96
C THR A 334 -4.78 -5.61 43.83
N HIS A 335 -4.33 -4.46 43.31
CA HIS A 335 -4.28 -3.19 44.02
C HIS A 335 -5.10 -2.12 43.29
N SER A 336 -5.48 -1.05 44.01
CA SER A 336 -6.08 0.12 43.37
C SER A 336 -5.09 0.75 42.39
N PRO A 337 -5.54 1.38 41.29
CA PRO A 337 -4.64 2.08 40.37
C PRO A 337 -3.75 3.13 41.04
N SER A 338 -4.20 3.72 42.17
CA SER A 338 -3.41 4.65 42.98
C SER A 338 -2.16 4.03 43.59
N TYR A 339 -2.12 2.71 43.80
CA TYR A 339 -0.99 2.01 44.39
C TYR A 339 0.32 2.25 43.63
N VAL A 340 0.25 2.26 42.29
CA VAL A 340 1.42 2.55 41.45
C VAL A 340 1.94 3.96 41.69
N LEU A 341 1.06 4.93 41.89
CA LEU A 341 1.44 6.31 42.20
C LEU A 341 2.02 6.43 43.61
N ASP A 342 1.44 5.71 44.57
CA ASP A 342 1.89 5.69 45.96
C ASP A 342 3.32 5.12 46.09
N GLN A 343 3.67 4.11 45.28
CA GLN A 343 5.04 3.57 45.22
C GLN A 343 6.05 4.56 44.64
N VAL A 344 5.64 5.41 43.68
CA VAL A 344 6.51 6.42 43.06
C VAL A 344 6.75 7.60 44.01
N THR A 345 5.74 8.01 44.77
CA THR A 345 5.86 9.09 45.76
C THR A 345 6.60 8.69 47.02
N MET A 346 6.55 7.42 47.44
CA MET A 346 7.31 6.90 48.59
C MET A 346 8.82 6.76 48.35
N GLN A 347 9.29 6.85 47.10
CA GLN A 347 10.72 6.79 46.76
C GLN A 347 11.40 8.17 46.65
N ARG A 348 10.69 9.27 46.95
CA ARG A 348 11.24 10.61 47.09
C ARG A 348 11.25 11.02 48.56
#